data_AF-A0A9D2SLN7-F1
#
_entry.id   AF-A0A9D2SLN7-F1
#
_cell.length_a   1.000
_cell.length_b   1.000
_cell.length_c   1.000
_cell.angle_alpha   90.00
_cell.angle_beta   90.00
_cell.angle_gamma   90.00
#
_symmetry.space_group_name_H-M   'P 1'
#
loop_
_entity.id
_entity.type
_entity.pdbx_description
1 polymer ?
#
loop_
_entity_poly.entity_id
_entity_poly.type
_entity_poly.pdbx_seq_one_letter_code
_entity_poly.pdbx_strand_id
1 'polypeptide(L)'
;MHRLACIVTPTMSGKTARLISNFRPSMPIYAVTPNEMVQHKMQLYWGVIPLKGYIKDTTENIIVNAMETIKRKRLVRKGQTVVITAGDPATNNTKAEGRVTNMLHVLEVV
;
A
#
# COMPACT_ATOMS: atom_id res chain seq x y z
N MET A 1 10.45 2.81 -22.20
CA MET A 1 9.23 3.26 -21.47
C MET A 1 9.20 2.52 -20.14
N HIS A 2 9.45 3.18 -19.00
CA HIS A 2 9.41 2.53 -17.68
C HIS A 2 7.95 2.22 -17.34
N ARG A 3 7.56 0.95 -17.46
CA ARG A 3 6.19 0.51 -17.16
C ARG A 3 6.04 0.34 -15.65
N LEU A 4 5.14 1.11 -15.05
CA LEU A 4 4.73 0.93 -13.66
C LEU A 4 4.25 -0.51 -13.45
N ALA A 5 4.87 -1.20 -12.49
CA ALA A 5 4.61 -2.62 -12.24
C ALA A 5 3.37 -2.83 -11.36
N CYS A 6 3.20 -2.00 -10.33
CA CYS A 6 2.10 -2.13 -9.37
C CYS A 6 1.91 -0.86 -8.53
N ILE A 7 0.76 -0.82 -7.86
CA ILE A 7 0.48 0.11 -6.75
C ILE A 7 0.59 -0.66 -5.44
N VAL A 8 1.28 -0.10 -4.46
CA VAL A 8 1.43 -0.66 -3.12
C VAL A 8 0.73 0.27 -2.14
N THR A 9 -0.17 -0.26 -1.31
CA THR A 9 -0.97 0.55 -0.39
C THR A 9 -1.02 -0.07 1.01
N PRO A 10 -0.12 0.36 1.92
CA PRO A 10 -0.25 0.08 3.33
C PRO A 10 -1.55 0.70 3.87
N THR A 11 -2.37 -0.09 4.58
CA THR A 11 -3.66 0.40 5.09
C THR A 11 -4.11 -0.35 6.34
N MET A 12 -4.63 0.38 7.32
CA MET A 12 -5.15 -0.21 8.56
C MET A 12 -6.63 -0.59 8.49
N SER A 13 -7.40 0.05 7.62
CA SER A 13 -8.87 -0.14 7.50
C SER A 13 -9.32 -0.61 6.11
N GLY A 14 -8.41 -0.59 5.13
CA GLY A 14 -8.73 -0.89 3.73
C GLY A 14 -9.39 0.25 2.96
N LYS A 15 -9.62 1.42 3.57
CA LYS A 15 -10.26 2.58 2.90
C LYS A 15 -9.50 3.02 1.65
N THR A 16 -8.18 3.15 1.77
CA THR A 16 -7.28 3.56 0.67
C THR A 16 -7.28 2.54 -0.46
N ALA A 17 -7.14 1.25 -0.14
CA ALA A 17 -7.20 0.18 -1.13
C ALA A 17 -8.54 0.16 -1.88
N ARG A 18 -9.66 0.36 -1.16
CA ARG A 18 -11.00 0.47 -1.78
C ARG A 18 -11.12 1.67 -2.71
N LEU A 19 -10.59 2.83 -2.29
CA LEU A 19 -10.60 4.05 -3.10
C LEU A 19 -9.84 3.84 -4.41
N ILE A 20 -8.61 3.31 -4.34
CA ILE A 20 -7.78 3.03 -5.52
C ILE A 20 -8.46 2.00 -6.43
N SER A 21 -9.03 0.94 -5.84
CA SER A 21 -9.76 -0.12 -6.55
C SER A 21 -10.94 0.42 -7.40
N ASN A 22 -11.61 1.48 -6.95
CA ASN A 22 -12.72 2.09 -7.68
C ASN A 22 -12.30 2.69 -9.03
N PHE A 23 -11.04 3.11 -9.19
CA PHE A 23 -10.51 3.60 -10.47
C PHE A 23 -10.18 2.46 -11.46
N ARG A 24 -10.34 1.20 -11.04
CA ARG A 24 -10.06 0.00 -11.85
C ARG A 24 -8.69 0.05 -12.57
N PRO A 25 -7.57 0.31 -11.86
CA PRO A 25 -6.26 0.35 -12.51
C PRO A 25 -5.97 -0.97 -13.24
N SER A 26 -5.30 -0.89 -14.39
CA SER A 26 -4.88 -2.07 -15.17
C SER A 26 -3.72 -2.85 -14.56
N MET A 27 -3.11 -2.30 -13.50
CA MET A 27 -2.01 -2.91 -12.75
C MET A 27 -2.51 -3.40 -11.38
N PRO A 28 -1.84 -4.41 -10.79
CA PRO A 28 -2.24 -4.94 -9.48
C PRO A 28 -2.06 -3.92 -8.36
N ILE A 29 -2.97 -3.98 -7.38
CA ILE A 29 -2.90 -3.23 -6.13
C ILE A 29 -2.50 -4.18 -5.00
N TYR A 30 -1.27 -4.07 -4.50
CA TYR A 30 -0.81 -4.83 -3.34
C TYR A 30 -1.13 -4.06 -2.05
N ALA A 31 -2.22 -4.44 -1.38
CA ALA A 31 -2.66 -3.79 -0.14
C ALA A 31 -2.04 -4.49 1.07
N VAL A 32 -1.20 -3.79 1.83
CA VAL A 32 -0.48 -4.37 2.97
C VAL A 32 -1.17 -3.97 4.27
N THR A 33 -1.54 -4.93 5.10
CA THR A 33 -2.20 -4.66 6.39
C THR A 33 -1.77 -5.66 7.47
N PRO A 34 -1.61 -5.23 8.74
CA PRO A 34 -1.40 -6.16 9.84
C PRO A 34 -2.71 -6.82 10.32
N ASN A 35 -3.87 -6.26 9.96
CA ASN A 35 -5.18 -6.72 10.43
C ASN A 35 -5.77 -7.79 9.49
N GLU A 36 -5.98 -9.01 9.99
CA GLU A 36 -6.48 -10.14 9.18
C GLU A 36 -7.92 -9.97 8.73
N MET A 37 -8.77 -9.39 9.56
CA MET A 37 -10.15 -9.09 9.17
C MET A 37 -10.18 -8.11 7.99
N VAL A 38 -9.29 -7.10 8.00
CA VAL A 38 -9.14 -6.15 6.89
C VAL A 38 -8.53 -6.84 5.67
N GLN A 39 -7.55 -7.72 5.86
CA GLN A 39 -6.96 -8.52 4.79
C GLN A 39 -8.05 -9.35 4.06
N HIS A 40 -8.90 -10.07 4.80
CA HIS A 40 -10.00 -10.85 4.24
C HIS A 40 -11.03 -9.96 3.55
N LYS A 41 -11.44 -8.86 4.18
CA LYS A 41 -12.38 -7.89 3.59
C LYS A 41 -11.89 -7.35 2.24
N MET A 42 -10.60 -7.06 2.12
CA MET A 42 -10.01 -6.52 0.89
C MET A 42 -9.95 -7.52 -0.27
N GLN A 43 -10.12 -8.83 -0.03
CA GLN A 43 -10.17 -9.83 -1.11
C GLN A 43 -11.37 -9.60 -2.05
N LEU A 44 -12.40 -8.89 -1.58
CA LEU A 44 -13.59 -8.55 -2.35
C LEU A 44 -13.38 -7.29 -3.23
N TYR A 45 -12.25 -6.60 -3.10
CA TYR A 45 -12.00 -5.35 -3.82
C TYR A 45 -11.37 -5.64 -5.19
N TRP A 46 -11.88 -4.99 -6.22
CA TRP A 46 -11.41 -5.17 -7.59
C TRP A 46 -9.92 -4.89 -7.75
N GLY A 47 -9.17 -5.84 -8.33
CA GLY A 47 -7.74 -5.68 -8.61
C GLY A 47 -6.84 -5.60 -7.38
N VAL A 48 -7.39 -5.83 -6.17
CA VAL A 48 -6.63 -5.80 -4.91
C VAL A 48 -6.16 -7.20 -4.55
N ILE A 49 -4.87 -7.31 -4.25
CA ILE A 49 -4.24 -8.50 -3.69
C ILE A 49 -3.79 -8.14 -2.27
N PRO A 50 -4.56 -8.52 -1.24
CA PRO A 50 -4.24 -8.15 0.14
C PRO A 50 -3.14 -9.04 0.72
N LEU A 51 -2.17 -8.42 1.37
CA LEU A 51 -0.99 -9.07 1.93
C LEU A 51 -0.90 -8.78 3.43
N LYS A 52 -0.61 -9.82 4.22
CA LYS A 52 -0.28 -9.68 5.64
C LYS A 52 1.05 -8.94 5.78
N GLY A 53 1.00 -7.79 6.46
CA GLY A 53 2.15 -7.04 6.93
C GLY A 53 2.30 -7.11 8.45
N TYR A 54 3.15 -6.24 8.99
CA TYR A 54 3.40 -6.15 10.44
C TYR A 54 3.10 -4.73 10.94
N ILE A 55 2.79 -4.61 12.23
CA ILE A 55 2.61 -3.30 12.86
C ILE A 55 3.97 -2.59 12.91
N LYS A 56 3.98 -1.31 12.54
CA LYS A 56 5.14 -0.42 12.55
C LYS A 56 4.70 0.97 12.99
N ASP A 57 5.59 1.67 13.68
CA ASP A 57 5.22 2.90 14.41
C ASP A 57 5.39 4.19 13.58
N THR A 58 6.27 4.15 12.57
CA THR A 58 6.55 5.31 11.71
C THR A 58 6.12 5.04 10.27
N THR A 59 5.78 6.09 9.54
CA THR A 59 5.41 6.00 8.13
C THR A 59 6.53 5.40 7.28
N GLU A 60 7.79 5.78 7.54
CA GLU A 60 8.96 5.22 6.86
C GLU A 60 9.04 3.70 7.07
N ASN A 61 8.86 3.24 8.31
CA ASN A 61 8.88 1.82 8.63
C ASN A 61 7.71 1.06 7.99
N ILE A 62 6.54 1.70 7.84
CA ILE A 62 5.38 1.14 7.14
C ILE A 62 5.68 0.99 5.64
N ILE A 63 6.27 2.00 5.01
CA ILE A 63 6.68 1.98 3.60
C ILE A 63 7.70 0.87 3.36
N VAL A 64 8.75 0.81 4.19
CA VAL A 64 9.79 -0.23 4.12
C VAL A 64 9.16 -1.62 4.28
N ASN A 65 8.30 -1.81 5.28
CA ASN A 65 7.66 -3.10 5.51
C ASN A 65 6.81 -3.58 4.32
N ALA A 66 6.08 -2.66 3.69
CA ALA A 66 5.28 -2.99 2.52
C ALA A 66 6.16 -3.37 1.32
N MET A 67 7.25 -2.63 1.09
CA MET A 67 8.23 -2.94 0.05
C MET A 67 8.92 -4.28 0.27
N GLU A 68 9.37 -4.58 1.49
CA GLU A 68 9.95 -5.88 1.84
C GLU A 68 8.95 -7.02 1.64
N THR A 69 7.68 -6.79 1.96
CA THR A 69 6.63 -7.81 1.82
C THR A 69 6.39 -8.19 0.37
N ILE A 70 6.34 -7.23 -0.55
CA ILE A 70 6.18 -7.52 -1.98
C ILE A 70 7.45 -8.12 -2.60
N LYS A 71 8.64 -7.69 -2.15
CA LYS A 71 9.92 -8.26 -2.59
C LYS A 71 10.05 -9.72 -2.14
N ARG A 72 9.78 -10.03 -0.87
CA ARG A 72 9.83 -11.39 -0.31
C ARG A 72 8.86 -12.34 -1.02
N LYS A 73 7.68 -11.85 -1.41
CA LYS A 73 6.69 -12.61 -2.19
C LYS A 73 7.01 -12.67 -3.69
N ARG A 74 8.13 -12.09 -4.14
CA ARG A 74 8.58 -12.06 -5.55
C ARG A 74 7.54 -11.44 -6.51
N LEU A 75 6.79 -10.47 -6.02
CA LEU A 75 5.73 -9.77 -6.76
C LEU A 75 6.27 -8.62 -7.62
N VAL A 76 7.53 -8.24 -7.39
CA VAL A 76 8.28 -7.22 -8.13
C VAL A 76 9.71 -7.70 -8.36
N ARG A 77 10.37 -7.14 -9.37
CA ARG A 77 11.75 -7.44 -9.78
C ARG A 77 12.60 -6.18 -9.79
N LYS A 78 13.92 -6.35 -9.66
CA LYS A 78 14.89 -5.24 -9.77
C LYS A 78 14.71 -4.46 -11.08
N GLY A 79 14.80 -3.14 -11.02
CA GLY A 79 14.61 -2.22 -12.14
C GLY A 79 13.15 -1.91 -12.49
N GLN A 80 12.18 -2.48 -11.77
CA GLN A 80 10.77 -2.10 -11.92
C GLN A 80 10.44 -0.85 -11.12
N THR A 81 9.55 -0.01 -11.66
CA THR A 81 9.01 1.15 -10.95
C THR A 81 7.70 0.79 -10.25
N VAL A 82 7.55 1.17 -8.99
CA VAL A 82 6.34 0.98 -8.19
C VAL A 82 5.86 2.31 -7.64
N VAL A 83 4.54 2.43 -7.46
CA VAL A 83 3.92 3.53 -6.72
C VAL A 83 3.57 3.01 -5.33
N ILE A 84 3.92 3.76 -4.28
CA ILE A 84 3.47 3.47 -2.91
C ILE A 84 2.70 4.66 -2.35
N THR A 85 1.53 4.39 -1.77
CA THR A 85 0.73 5.40 -1.06
C THR A 85 1.02 5.35 0.44
N ALA A 86 1.00 6.48 1.14
CA ALA A 86 1.19 6.53 2.58
C ALA A 86 0.40 7.67 3.22
N GLY A 87 0.36 7.70 4.56
CA GLY A 87 -0.08 8.88 5.31
C GLY A 87 1.14 9.62 5.84
N ASP A 88 1.22 10.92 5.60
CA ASP A 88 2.27 11.78 6.14
C ASP A 88 2.00 12.08 7.63
N PRO A 89 2.92 11.73 8.55
CA PRO A 89 2.75 12.03 9.96
C PRO A 89 2.57 13.52 10.26
N ALA A 90 3.22 14.42 9.49
CA ALA A 90 3.21 15.86 9.76
C ALA A 90 1.82 16.49 9.55
N THR A 91 1.05 15.93 8.62
CA THR A 91 -0.30 16.39 8.25
C THR A 91 -1.41 15.55 8.89
N ASN A 92 -1.08 14.44 9.54
CA ASN A 92 -2.02 13.60 10.31
C ASN A 92 -2.27 14.10 11.76
N ASN A 93 -1.95 15.37 12.05
CA ASN A 93 -2.10 16.01 13.36
C ASN A 93 -3.48 16.66 13.61
N THR A 94 -4.57 15.93 13.44
CA THR A 94 -5.89 16.37 13.94
C THR A 94 -6.54 15.29 14.79
N LYS A 95 -6.64 15.58 16.08
CA LYS A 95 -7.46 14.86 17.07
C LYS A 95 -8.95 14.95 16.69
N ALA A 96 -9.39 14.24 15.65
CA ALA A 96 -10.80 13.89 15.37
C ALA A 96 -10.94 13.11 14.06
N GLU A 97 -10.10 13.36 13.06
CA GLU A 97 -10.25 12.76 11.72
C GLU A 97 -9.16 11.71 11.49
N GLY A 98 -9.57 10.44 11.59
CA GLY A 98 -8.63 9.31 11.63
C GLY A 98 -7.61 9.27 10.50
N ARG A 99 -6.37 8.86 10.84
CA ARG A 99 -5.22 8.60 9.96
C ARG A 99 -5.59 8.45 8.48
N VAL A 100 -5.27 9.46 7.67
CA VAL A 100 -5.57 9.52 6.23
C VAL A 100 -4.34 9.20 5.37
N THR A 101 -4.58 8.80 4.12
CA THR A 101 -3.53 8.61 3.12
C THR A 101 -3.47 9.85 2.24
N ASN A 102 -2.35 10.57 2.27
CA ASN A 102 -2.17 11.85 1.57
C ASN A 102 -0.76 12.00 0.94
N MET A 103 0.00 10.91 0.90
CA MET A 103 1.35 10.88 0.35
C MET A 103 1.45 9.80 -0.72
N LEU A 104 2.24 10.07 -1.77
CA LEU A 104 2.54 9.13 -2.85
C LEU A 104 4.04 9.21 -3.17
N HIS A 105 4.71 8.06 -3.22
CA HIS A 105 6.09 7.94 -3.67
C HIS A 105 6.19 7.03 -4.89
N VAL A 106 7.05 7.42 -5.83
CA VAL A 106 7.46 6.58 -6.97
C VAL A 106 8.85 6.06 -6.65
N LEU A 107 8.99 4.73 -6.59
CA LEU A 107 10.23 4.07 -6.19
C LEU A 107 10.69 3.11 -7.28
N GLU A 108 12.00 3.08 -7.53
CA GLU A 108 12.61 2.00 -8.31
C GLU A 108 12.99 0.85 -7.38
N VAL A 109 12.68 -0.37 -7.80
CA VAL A 109 13.02 -1.58 -7.07
C VAL A 109 14.52 -1.85 -7.23
N VAL A 110 15.28 -1.61 -6.17
CA VAL A 110 16.70 -1.98 -6.05
C VAL A 110 16.91 -3.40 -5.55
#